data_AF-A0A6G0XC67-F1
#
_entry.id   AF-A0A6G0XC67-F1
#
_cell.length_a   1.000
_cell.length_b   1.000
_cell.length_c   1.000
_cell.angle_alpha   90.00
_cell.angle_beta   90.00
_cell.angle_gamma   90.00
#
_symmetry.space_group_name_H-M   'P 1'
#
loop_
_entity.id
_entity.type
_entity.pdbx_description
1 polymer ?
#
loop_
_entity_poly.entity_id
_entity_poly.type
_entity_poly.pdbx_seq_one_letter_code
_entity_poly.pdbx_strand_id
1 'polypeptide(L)'
;MAIVDEQPNEIAENFTAIPDSPVVESVVEAKPRRVTRFRLAVAIAAVCGLVCVVVGAVFITKKHDKIDTKSIVNNIQQTPGLKVTVKALRSSMAINGKNEATVFIVPRTSENASSSLAFDAILTQEGENATATYVLLGNRGYWSISSGGIQTSAGCLYASQVPPVHLIQSSLEASREVDSVLVNGTAVPMNCETGQLLELQFAGETFVFCNSNANQLSHAKGTDLEITVEYLNDPTLVPDIAAPEVSTECAYIDTTLPTTARRLTAASASASTAATLSSSSCGCQGKVKPCLFVHGVGVKASSALTSTYSDYWGSIEKNAPCCSTTQFAHFDTVSRGWEDASLQQEFCNAALQVAANNQGKTVGDLILVTHSMANMFASSAVANNKCQFSTGVSWVSLSGPMQGSKSANLLVEKCTSGTWSDLALKGILDIVGYCPPQPAYLSLLHQSTVDSNTQSQFASIQSTRAQHVTKLVCGTSPIGLITIDSALEVVSALSHHDSANDGVVDINSCQAGYGTSGFGTSYSSSNYQASLNHLDTSFRNGDGWWGNDRKPVKWFECAL
;
A
#
# COMPACT_ATOMS: atom_id res chain seq x y z
N MET A 1 42.58 -4.62 26.24
CA MET A 1 42.96 -3.24 26.60
C MET A 1 41.70 -2.58 27.18
N ALA A 2 41.83 -1.73 28.21
CA ALA A 2 40.74 -1.24 29.11
C ALA A 2 39.45 -0.79 28.39
N ILE A 3 38.21 -0.94 28.89
CA ILE A 3 37.64 -1.45 30.17
C ILE A 3 37.79 -0.56 31.43
N VAL A 4 36.74 0.25 31.70
CA VAL A 4 35.97 0.44 32.97
C VAL A 4 36.48 1.37 34.12
N ASP A 5 35.49 2.00 34.81
CA ASP A 5 35.46 2.73 36.12
C ASP A 5 36.20 4.10 36.27
N GLU A 6 35.85 5.03 37.19
CA GLU A 6 34.87 5.08 38.32
C GLU A 6 34.35 6.53 38.63
N GLN A 7 33.52 6.73 39.68
CA GLN A 7 33.10 8.04 40.29
C GLN A 7 33.87 8.30 41.63
N PRO A 8 33.51 9.15 42.66
CA PRO A 8 32.41 10.14 42.89
C PRO A 8 32.81 11.44 43.68
N ASN A 9 31.83 12.09 44.37
CA ASN A 9 31.92 13.03 45.52
C ASN A 9 32.25 14.55 45.26
N GLU A 10 31.72 15.57 45.99
CA GLU A 10 30.65 15.67 47.04
C GLU A 10 30.14 17.14 47.26
N ILE A 11 29.67 17.50 48.49
CA ILE A 11 29.23 18.80 49.06
C ILE A 11 27.85 19.31 48.53
N ALA A 12 26.72 19.50 49.27
CA ALA A 12 26.36 19.91 50.65
C ALA A 12 26.25 21.47 50.85
N GLU A 13 25.37 22.12 51.63
CA GLU A 13 24.39 21.74 52.69
C GLU A 13 23.07 22.60 52.67
N ASN A 14 21.99 22.02 53.24
CA ASN A 14 20.99 22.53 54.24
C ASN A 14 21.04 23.99 54.82
N PHE A 15 20.01 24.61 55.45
CA PHE A 15 18.52 24.45 55.57
C PHE A 15 17.89 25.62 56.42
N THR A 16 16.63 26.07 56.18
CA THR A 16 15.73 26.84 57.12
C THR A 16 16.16 28.24 57.67
N ALA A 17 15.33 29.16 58.22
CA ALA A 17 13.86 29.30 58.45
C ALA A 17 13.38 30.81 58.61
N ILE A 18 12.08 31.01 58.85
CA ILE A 18 11.23 32.25 58.91
C ILE A 18 11.05 32.71 60.40
N PRO A 19 10.95 34.03 60.81
CA PRO A 19 9.64 34.76 60.88
C PRO A 19 9.55 36.33 60.92
N ASP A 20 8.41 36.82 60.39
CA ASP A 20 7.46 37.91 60.76
C ASP A 20 7.79 39.29 61.40
N SER A 21 7.29 40.35 60.69
CA SER A 21 6.46 41.49 61.19
C SER A 21 7.10 42.56 62.14
N PRO A 22 6.45 43.68 62.59
CA PRO A 22 5.07 44.22 62.40
C PRO A 22 4.85 45.78 62.22
N VAL A 23 3.62 46.23 61.84
CA VAL A 23 2.93 47.60 61.94
C VAL A 23 3.68 48.91 61.53
N VAL A 24 3.11 50.11 61.25
CA VAL A 24 1.98 50.97 61.77
C VAL A 24 1.36 51.89 60.67
N GLU A 25 0.16 52.45 60.88
CA GLU A 25 -0.63 53.37 60.00
C GLU A 25 -0.31 54.89 60.10
N SER A 26 -0.84 55.73 59.19
CA SER A 26 -1.57 57.04 59.41
C SER A 26 -1.55 58.01 58.18
N VAL A 27 -2.47 58.96 57.88
CA VAL A 27 -3.86 59.31 58.33
C VAL A 27 -4.58 60.29 57.32
N VAL A 28 -5.86 60.01 56.95
CA VAL A 28 -7.10 60.88 56.77
C VAL A 28 -7.14 62.10 55.80
N GLU A 29 -8.28 62.51 55.17
CA GLU A 29 -9.69 62.00 55.08
C GLU A 29 -9.99 61.34 53.69
N ALA A 30 -10.81 61.75 52.70
CA ALA A 30 -11.75 62.86 52.40
C ALA A 30 -13.19 62.35 52.05
N LYS A 31 -14.22 63.22 52.04
CA LYS A 31 -15.66 62.93 51.74
C LYS A 31 -16.30 64.03 50.86
N PRO A 32 -17.46 63.84 50.17
CA PRO A 32 -18.56 62.91 50.51
C PRO A 32 -19.24 62.10 49.37
N ARG A 33 -19.34 60.79 49.60
CA ARG A 33 -20.56 59.94 49.56
C ARG A 33 -21.71 60.27 48.57
N ARG A 34 -21.90 59.41 47.55
CA ARG A 34 -23.23 59.04 47.01
C ARG A 34 -23.35 57.50 46.96
N VAL A 35 -24.58 56.96 46.99
CA VAL A 35 -24.84 55.60 47.50
C VAL A 35 -25.47 54.66 46.46
N THR A 36 -25.14 53.35 46.57
CA THR A 36 -25.76 52.18 45.90
C THR A 36 -25.92 52.17 44.37
N ARG A 37 -24.93 51.56 43.70
CA ARG A 37 -25.16 50.72 42.49
C ARG A 37 -24.70 49.26 42.66
N PHE A 38 -24.31 48.85 43.87
CA PHE A 38 -23.53 47.62 44.11
C PHE A 38 -24.32 46.38 44.55
N ARG A 39 -25.66 46.38 44.48
CA ARG A 39 -26.49 45.19 44.78
C ARG A 39 -27.11 44.50 43.56
N LEU A 40 -26.99 45.07 42.36
CA LEU A 40 -27.40 44.40 41.12
C LEU A 40 -26.26 43.56 40.52
N ALA A 41 -25.02 44.05 40.57
CA ALA A 41 -23.84 43.37 40.04
C ALA A 41 -23.58 42.00 40.71
N VAL A 42 -23.71 41.91 42.04
CA VAL A 42 -23.49 40.66 42.78
C VAL A 42 -24.57 39.61 42.48
N ALA A 43 -25.83 40.03 42.28
CA ALA A 43 -26.90 39.11 41.90
C ALA A 43 -26.71 38.56 40.48
N ILE A 44 -26.33 39.40 39.52
CA ILE A 44 -26.02 38.98 38.15
C ILE A 44 -24.76 38.09 38.13
N ALA A 45 -23.71 38.44 38.88
CA ALA A 45 -22.51 37.61 38.98
C ALA A 45 -22.80 36.22 39.61
N ALA A 46 -23.69 36.14 40.60
CA ALA A 46 -24.11 34.86 41.18
C ALA A 46 -24.89 34.01 40.18
N VAL A 47 -25.86 34.58 39.45
CA VAL A 47 -26.67 33.86 38.46
C VAL A 47 -25.84 33.46 37.24
N CYS A 48 -25.03 34.36 36.68
CA CYS A 48 -24.12 34.05 35.58
C CYS A 48 -23.02 33.07 36.03
N GLY A 49 -22.53 33.14 37.26
CA GLY A 49 -21.61 32.16 37.82
C GLY A 49 -22.22 30.75 37.87
N LEU A 50 -23.47 30.64 38.34
CA LEU A 50 -24.18 29.35 38.38
C LEU A 50 -24.54 28.84 36.98
N VAL A 51 -24.91 29.72 36.04
CA VAL A 51 -25.13 29.34 34.63
C VAL A 51 -23.83 28.93 33.95
N CYS A 52 -22.69 29.59 34.20
CA CYS A 52 -21.39 29.17 33.68
C CYS A 52 -20.89 27.87 34.32
N VAL A 53 -21.23 27.58 35.59
CA VAL A 53 -20.95 26.28 36.21
C VAL A 53 -21.87 25.18 35.67
N VAL A 54 -23.14 25.47 35.38
CA VAL A 54 -24.07 24.49 34.79
C VAL A 54 -23.74 24.23 33.31
N VAL A 55 -23.47 25.26 32.50
CA VAL A 55 -23.02 25.10 31.11
C VAL A 55 -21.61 24.49 31.05
N GLY A 56 -20.72 24.86 31.98
CA GLY A 56 -19.41 24.24 32.15
C GLY A 56 -19.46 22.78 32.62
N ALA A 57 -20.55 22.34 33.26
CA ALA A 57 -20.83 20.94 33.60
C ALA A 57 -21.65 20.20 32.51
N VAL A 58 -22.18 20.92 31.52
CA VAL A 58 -22.80 20.36 30.30
C VAL A 58 -21.77 20.16 29.18
N PHE A 59 -20.56 20.72 29.32
CA PHE A 59 -19.36 19.93 29.01
C PHE A 59 -19.30 18.75 29.98
N ILE A 60 -20.13 17.75 29.71
CA ILE A 60 -20.02 16.42 30.29
C ILE A 60 -18.62 15.95 29.95
N THR A 61 -17.73 15.92 30.94
CA THR A 61 -16.56 15.07 30.87
C THR A 61 -17.09 13.65 30.74
N LYS A 62 -17.27 13.16 29.50
CA LYS A 62 -17.48 11.74 29.25
C LYS A 62 -16.34 11.06 29.99
N LYS A 63 -16.67 10.31 31.03
CA LYS A 63 -15.75 9.27 31.47
C LYS A 63 -15.70 8.33 30.30
N HIS A 64 -14.59 8.40 29.57
CA HIS A 64 -14.26 7.46 28.52
C HIS A 64 -14.09 6.11 29.22
N ASP A 65 -15.19 5.38 29.33
CA ASP A 65 -15.20 4.05 29.90
C ASP A 65 -14.27 3.17 29.06
N LYS A 66 -13.40 2.44 29.74
CA LYS A 66 -12.29 1.72 29.11
C LYS A 66 -12.85 0.78 28.05
N ILE A 67 -12.48 1.04 26.79
CA ILE A 67 -12.89 0.31 25.58
C ILE A 67 -12.95 -1.20 25.87
N ASP A 68 -14.15 -1.78 25.82
CA ASP A 68 -14.34 -3.20 26.05
C ASP A 68 -14.09 -4.00 24.76
N THR A 69 -12.83 -4.00 24.35
CA THR A 69 -12.33 -4.75 23.18
C THR A 69 -12.65 -6.24 23.28
N LYS A 70 -12.79 -6.79 24.49
CA LYS A 70 -13.18 -8.18 24.72
C LYS A 70 -14.63 -8.43 24.36
N SER A 71 -15.56 -7.54 24.73
CA SER A 71 -16.95 -7.63 24.28
C SER A 71 -17.07 -7.43 22.77
N ILE A 72 -16.26 -6.56 22.15
CA ILE A 72 -16.24 -6.41 20.67
C ILE A 72 -15.81 -7.73 20.00
N VAL A 73 -14.69 -8.31 20.44
CA VAL A 73 -14.18 -9.60 19.92
C VAL A 73 -15.17 -10.74 20.18
N ASN A 74 -15.81 -10.77 21.35
CA ASN A 74 -16.84 -11.76 21.67
C ASN A 74 -18.08 -11.61 20.77
N ASN A 75 -18.57 -10.39 20.54
CA ASN A 75 -19.70 -10.14 19.64
C ASN A 75 -19.37 -10.57 18.20
N ILE A 76 -18.13 -10.34 17.74
CA ILE A 76 -17.64 -10.83 16.44
C ILE A 76 -17.57 -12.36 16.40
N GLN A 77 -17.23 -13.03 17.51
CA GLN A 77 -17.08 -14.49 17.57
C GLN A 77 -18.40 -15.25 17.78
N GLN A 78 -19.43 -14.62 18.37
CA GLN A 78 -20.71 -15.23 18.74
C GLN A 78 -21.86 -14.94 17.76
N THR A 79 -21.64 -14.11 16.73
CA THR A 79 -22.68 -13.79 15.75
C THR A 79 -22.88 -14.92 14.73
N PRO A 80 -24.13 -15.24 14.33
CA PRO A 80 -24.40 -16.17 13.22
C PRO A 80 -23.69 -15.81 11.90
N GLY A 81 -23.42 -14.52 11.67
CA GLY A 81 -22.59 -14.05 10.58
C GLY A 81 -22.45 -12.53 10.57
N LEU A 82 -21.41 -12.03 9.90
CA LEU A 82 -21.26 -10.63 9.56
C LEU A 82 -21.50 -10.43 8.07
N LYS A 83 -22.27 -9.42 7.71
CA LYS A 83 -22.33 -8.88 6.35
C LYS A 83 -21.51 -7.58 6.35
N VAL A 84 -20.42 -7.57 5.61
CA VAL A 84 -19.45 -6.47 5.56
C VAL A 84 -19.45 -5.86 4.16
N THR A 85 -19.99 -4.66 4.02
CA THR A 85 -19.92 -3.89 2.78
C THR A 85 -18.62 -3.08 2.79
N VAL A 86 -17.77 -3.31 1.80
CA VAL A 86 -16.48 -2.61 1.62
C VAL A 86 -16.57 -1.76 0.37
N LYS A 87 -16.30 -0.46 0.52
CA LYS A 87 -16.41 0.56 -0.53
C LYS A 87 -15.06 1.25 -0.72
N ALA A 88 -14.48 1.07 -1.90
CA ALA A 88 -13.27 1.73 -2.32
C ALA A 88 -13.48 3.22 -2.61
N LEU A 89 -12.58 4.05 -2.09
CA LEU A 89 -12.52 5.50 -2.34
C LEU A 89 -11.60 5.87 -3.51
N ARG A 90 -11.14 4.86 -4.27
CA ARG A 90 -10.21 4.96 -5.42
C ARG A 90 -10.68 4.02 -6.54
N SER A 91 -10.67 4.50 -7.79
CA SER A 91 -11.04 3.68 -8.97
C SER A 91 -10.00 2.61 -9.31
N SER A 92 -8.75 2.80 -8.89
CA SER A 92 -7.68 1.80 -8.97
C SER A 92 -7.96 0.55 -8.12
N MET A 93 -8.89 0.61 -7.17
CA MET A 93 -9.28 -0.52 -6.31
C MET A 93 -10.58 -1.19 -6.76
N ALA A 94 -11.00 -1.05 -8.03
CA ALA A 94 -12.22 -1.68 -8.51
C ALA A 94 -12.06 -3.20 -8.70
N ILE A 95 -12.89 -4.03 -8.05
CA ILE A 95 -12.99 -5.47 -8.36
C ILE A 95 -14.09 -5.65 -9.40
N ASN A 96 -13.75 -6.33 -10.51
CA ASN A 96 -14.69 -6.64 -11.60
C ASN A 96 -15.49 -5.40 -12.11
N GLY A 97 -14.84 -4.23 -12.13
CA GLY A 97 -15.43 -2.95 -12.53
C GLY A 97 -16.30 -2.25 -11.47
N LYS A 98 -16.29 -2.71 -10.21
CA LYS A 98 -17.09 -2.16 -9.10
C LYS A 98 -16.20 -1.66 -7.97
N ASN A 99 -16.53 -0.47 -7.45
CA ASN A 99 -15.86 0.12 -6.28
C ASN A 99 -16.52 -0.28 -4.95
N GLU A 100 -17.50 -1.19 -4.95
CA GLU A 100 -18.20 -1.62 -3.74
C GLU A 100 -18.51 -3.11 -3.84
N ALA A 101 -18.19 -3.86 -2.79
CA ALA A 101 -18.44 -5.29 -2.66
C ALA A 101 -19.07 -5.62 -1.30
N THR A 102 -19.77 -6.74 -1.23
CA THR A 102 -20.22 -7.32 0.04
C THR A 102 -19.47 -8.62 0.31
N VAL A 103 -18.84 -8.71 1.48
CA VAL A 103 -18.30 -9.95 2.04
C VAL A 103 -19.28 -10.46 3.08
N PHE A 104 -19.61 -11.75 3.05
CA PHE A 104 -20.22 -12.44 4.18
C PHE A 104 -19.13 -13.21 4.93
N ILE A 105 -19.12 -13.13 6.26
CA ILE A 105 -18.10 -13.73 7.13
C ILE A 105 -18.80 -14.51 8.23
N VAL A 106 -18.47 -15.79 8.38
CA VAL A 106 -19.00 -16.68 9.42
C VAL A 106 -17.90 -16.99 10.43
N PRO A 107 -18.07 -16.65 11.72
CA PRO A 107 -17.12 -17.02 12.76
C PRO A 107 -17.10 -18.53 12.99
N ARG A 108 -15.91 -19.12 13.03
CA ARG A 108 -15.70 -20.51 13.45
C ARG A 108 -15.12 -20.57 14.86
N THR A 109 -15.56 -21.57 15.63
CA THR A 109 -14.82 -22.02 16.82
C THR A 109 -13.53 -22.69 16.37
N SER A 110 -12.37 -22.15 16.76
CA SER A 110 -11.07 -22.79 16.48
C SER A 110 -10.97 -24.12 17.23
N GLU A 111 -10.70 -25.21 16.51
CA GLU A 111 -10.47 -26.54 17.11
C GLU A 111 -9.21 -26.58 17.98
N ASN A 112 -8.21 -25.78 17.62
CA ASN A 112 -7.03 -25.53 18.44
C ASN A 112 -7.31 -24.34 19.37
N ALA A 113 -7.05 -24.49 20.68
CA ALA A 113 -7.31 -23.50 21.72
C ALA A 113 -6.36 -22.27 21.70
N SER A 114 -5.73 -21.97 20.56
CA SER A 114 -5.08 -20.68 20.32
C SER A 114 -6.14 -19.57 20.26
N SER A 115 -5.90 -18.47 20.97
CA SER A 115 -6.82 -17.33 21.07
C SER A 115 -6.77 -16.45 19.81
N SER A 116 -7.11 -17.01 18.66
CA SER A 116 -7.09 -16.38 17.35
C SER A 116 -8.44 -16.56 16.67
N LEU A 117 -9.08 -15.45 16.29
CA LEU A 117 -10.33 -15.45 15.54
C LEU A 117 -10.17 -16.27 14.24
N ALA A 118 -11.07 -17.24 14.04
CA ALA A 118 -11.14 -18.06 12.84
C ALA A 118 -12.46 -17.79 12.11
N PHE A 119 -12.43 -17.78 10.78
CA PHE A 119 -13.58 -17.45 9.95
C PHE A 119 -13.64 -18.33 8.69
N ASP A 120 -14.84 -18.49 8.16
CA ASP A 120 -15.07 -18.71 6.74
C ASP A 120 -15.69 -17.44 6.14
N ALA A 121 -15.52 -17.21 4.84
CA ALA A 121 -16.03 -16.02 4.17
C ALA A 121 -16.30 -16.24 2.68
N ILE A 122 -17.23 -15.46 2.13
CA ILE A 122 -17.52 -15.39 0.69
C ILE A 122 -17.69 -13.94 0.23
N LEU A 123 -17.08 -13.58 -0.90
CA LEU A 123 -17.35 -12.38 -1.67
C LEU A 123 -17.72 -12.79 -3.09
N THR A 124 -18.85 -12.31 -3.59
CA THR A 124 -19.32 -12.55 -4.96
C THR A 124 -19.54 -11.20 -5.64
N GLN A 125 -18.83 -10.95 -6.74
CA GLN A 125 -18.84 -9.68 -7.45
C GLN A 125 -19.26 -9.85 -8.90
N GLU A 126 -20.49 -9.45 -9.21
CA GLU A 126 -20.99 -9.36 -10.58
C GLU A 126 -20.32 -8.20 -11.33
N GLY A 127 -19.80 -8.51 -12.53
CA GLY A 127 -19.22 -7.56 -13.47
C GLY A 127 -20.06 -7.45 -14.75
N GLU A 128 -19.45 -6.96 -15.83
CA GLU A 128 -20.14 -6.77 -17.11
C GLU A 128 -20.31 -8.08 -17.91
N ASN A 129 -19.30 -8.96 -17.88
CA ASN A 129 -19.24 -10.17 -18.72
C ASN A 129 -19.13 -11.48 -17.92
N ALA A 130 -18.80 -11.39 -16.63
CA ALA A 130 -18.57 -12.52 -15.74
C ALA A 130 -18.76 -12.11 -14.27
N THR A 131 -19.00 -13.09 -13.42
CA THR A 131 -19.06 -12.94 -11.95
C THR A 131 -17.82 -13.57 -11.34
N ALA A 132 -17.13 -12.82 -10.48
CA ALA A 132 -15.95 -13.27 -9.75
C ALA A 132 -16.33 -13.61 -8.31
N THR A 133 -15.96 -14.80 -7.85
CA THR A 133 -16.26 -15.29 -6.50
C THR A 133 -14.97 -15.65 -5.78
N TYR A 134 -14.86 -15.26 -4.51
CA TYR A 134 -13.72 -15.54 -3.65
C TYR A 134 -14.22 -16.15 -2.35
N VAL A 135 -13.61 -17.26 -1.93
CA VAL A 135 -14.05 -18.05 -0.78
C VAL A 135 -12.87 -18.34 0.14
N LEU A 136 -13.07 -18.16 1.44
CA LEU A 136 -12.25 -18.73 2.50
C LEU A 136 -13.10 -19.79 3.21
N LEU A 137 -12.70 -21.05 3.17
CA LEU A 137 -13.44 -22.17 3.77
C LEU A 137 -12.46 -23.12 4.45
N GLY A 138 -12.63 -23.38 5.75
CA GLY A 138 -11.78 -24.30 6.51
C GLY A 138 -10.31 -23.87 6.53
N ASN A 139 -10.03 -22.57 6.49
CA ASN A 139 -8.70 -21.98 6.29
C ASN A 139 -8.03 -22.34 4.94
N ARG A 140 -8.80 -22.71 3.91
CA ARG A 140 -8.33 -22.81 2.52
C ARG A 140 -8.94 -21.68 1.69
N GLY A 141 -8.14 -21.03 0.86
CA GLY A 141 -8.57 -19.91 0.02
C GLY A 141 -8.77 -20.32 -1.45
N TYR A 142 -9.86 -19.85 -2.05
CA TYR A 142 -10.28 -20.18 -3.41
C TYR A 142 -10.76 -18.94 -4.17
N TRP A 143 -10.63 -18.96 -5.49
CA TRP A 143 -11.30 -18.04 -6.40
C TRP A 143 -11.96 -18.83 -7.54
N SER A 144 -13.03 -18.27 -8.10
CA SER A 144 -13.62 -18.72 -9.36
C SER A 144 -14.19 -17.56 -10.17
N ILE A 145 -14.22 -17.75 -11.49
CA ILE A 145 -14.91 -16.89 -12.46
C ILE A 145 -16.01 -17.72 -13.11
N SER A 146 -17.19 -17.13 -13.25
CA SER A 146 -18.32 -17.73 -13.95
C SER A 146 -18.92 -16.78 -14.98
N SER A 147 -19.42 -17.30 -16.09
CA SER A 147 -20.15 -16.53 -17.10
C SER A 147 -21.40 -17.31 -17.52
N GLY A 148 -22.54 -16.63 -17.62
CA GLY A 148 -23.85 -17.29 -17.81
C GLY A 148 -24.23 -18.27 -16.68
N GLY A 149 -23.64 -18.12 -15.48
CA GLY A 149 -23.81 -19.05 -14.35
C GLY A 149 -22.94 -20.32 -14.42
N ILE A 150 -22.14 -20.51 -15.49
CA ILE A 150 -21.23 -21.64 -15.64
C ILE A 150 -19.83 -21.22 -15.19
N GLN A 151 -19.18 -22.00 -14.34
CA GLN A 151 -17.78 -21.77 -13.94
C GLN A 151 -16.85 -21.93 -15.15
N THR A 152 -16.15 -20.85 -15.52
CA THR A 152 -15.20 -20.84 -16.64
C THR A 152 -13.76 -21.11 -16.19
N SER A 153 -13.43 -20.75 -14.95
CA SER A 153 -12.13 -21.00 -14.33
C SER A 153 -12.24 -20.93 -12.81
N ALA A 154 -11.35 -21.64 -12.12
CA ALA A 154 -11.20 -21.58 -10.67
C ALA A 154 -9.77 -21.92 -10.27
N GLY A 155 -9.38 -21.54 -9.05
CA GLY A 155 -8.07 -21.81 -8.51
C GLY A 155 -7.95 -21.44 -7.04
N CYS A 156 -6.73 -21.44 -6.54
CA CYS A 156 -6.42 -21.22 -5.13
C CYS A 156 -6.01 -19.76 -4.88
N LEU A 157 -6.32 -19.27 -3.68
CA LEU A 157 -5.73 -18.06 -3.11
C LEU A 157 -4.57 -18.45 -2.19
N TYR A 158 -3.52 -17.66 -2.20
CA TYR A 158 -2.39 -17.79 -1.28
C TYR A 158 -2.61 -16.96 0.00
N ALA A 159 -1.82 -17.22 1.05
CA ALA A 159 -1.89 -16.50 2.32
C ALA A 159 -1.74 -14.97 2.17
N SER A 160 -0.96 -14.49 1.21
CA SER A 160 -0.77 -13.07 0.88
C SER A 160 -1.95 -12.44 0.13
N GLN A 161 -2.91 -13.23 -0.36
CA GLN A 161 -4.12 -12.79 -1.07
C GLN A 161 -5.38 -12.83 -0.21
N VAL A 162 -5.27 -13.28 1.04
CA VAL A 162 -6.35 -13.17 2.04
C VAL A 162 -5.99 -12.02 2.98
N PRO A 163 -6.94 -11.13 3.35
CA PRO A 163 -6.69 -10.10 4.36
C PRO A 163 -6.17 -10.74 5.67
N PRO A 164 -5.23 -10.13 6.39
CA PRO A 164 -4.59 -10.72 7.57
C PRO A 164 -5.52 -10.70 8.80
N VAL A 165 -6.63 -11.45 8.75
CA VAL A 165 -7.71 -11.47 9.76
C VAL A 165 -7.25 -11.83 11.17
N HIS A 166 -6.14 -12.56 11.30
CA HIS A 166 -5.48 -12.84 12.58
C HIS A 166 -5.05 -11.56 13.33
N LEU A 167 -4.84 -10.44 12.62
CA LEU A 167 -4.53 -9.15 13.23
C LEU A 167 -5.75 -8.48 13.86
N ILE A 168 -6.99 -8.82 13.50
CA ILE A 168 -8.20 -8.09 13.95
C ILE A 168 -8.24 -7.95 15.48
N GLN A 169 -7.94 -9.01 16.22
CA GLN A 169 -7.92 -8.97 17.68
C GLN A 169 -6.80 -8.05 18.21
N SER A 170 -5.57 -8.15 17.70
CA SER A 170 -4.46 -7.32 18.19
C SER A 170 -4.60 -5.86 17.76
N SER A 171 -5.20 -5.60 16.59
CA SER A 171 -5.65 -4.28 16.13
C SER A 171 -6.67 -3.65 17.09
N LEU A 172 -7.66 -4.43 17.56
CA LEU A 172 -8.65 -3.96 18.53
C LEU A 172 -8.03 -3.76 19.92
N GLU A 173 -7.21 -4.69 20.40
CA GLU A 173 -6.50 -4.58 21.69
C GLU A 173 -5.51 -3.40 21.75
N ALA A 174 -4.96 -2.99 20.59
CA ALA A 174 -4.09 -1.82 20.44
C ALA A 174 -4.83 -0.53 20.02
N SER A 175 -6.16 -0.56 19.92
CA SER A 175 -6.96 0.61 19.53
C SER A 175 -6.98 1.71 20.61
N ARG A 176 -7.27 2.95 20.21
CA ARG A 176 -7.53 4.06 21.14
C ARG A 176 -8.79 4.82 20.77
N GLU A 177 -9.42 5.42 21.77
CA GLU A 177 -10.59 6.27 21.56
C GLU A 177 -10.17 7.65 21.05
N VAL A 178 -11.00 8.25 20.19
CA VAL A 178 -10.80 9.57 19.58
C VAL A 178 -12.12 10.36 19.59
N ASP A 179 -12.07 11.69 19.68
CA ASP A 179 -13.28 12.52 19.71
C ASP A 179 -13.82 12.85 18.31
N SER A 180 -12.96 12.81 17.29
CA SER A 180 -13.29 13.19 15.92
C SER A 180 -12.29 12.63 14.92
N VAL A 181 -12.60 12.73 13.63
CA VAL A 181 -11.73 12.31 12.52
C VAL A 181 -11.47 13.50 11.62
N LEU A 182 -10.20 13.76 11.34
CA LEU A 182 -9.73 14.76 10.38
C LEU A 182 -9.25 14.06 9.11
N VAL A 183 -9.79 14.44 7.95
CA VAL A 183 -9.23 14.09 6.64
C VAL A 183 -8.53 15.34 6.10
N ASN A 184 -7.21 15.27 5.88
CA ASN A 184 -6.38 16.44 5.54
C ASN A 184 -6.65 17.67 6.45
N GLY A 185 -6.81 17.45 7.76
CA GLY A 185 -7.10 18.50 8.75
C GLY A 185 -8.55 19.00 8.81
N THR A 186 -9.44 18.53 7.92
CA THR A 186 -10.87 18.87 7.92
C THR A 186 -11.68 17.81 8.66
N ALA A 187 -12.50 18.22 9.63
CA ALA A 187 -13.35 17.30 10.38
C ALA A 187 -14.42 16.65 9.49
N VAL A 188 -14.53 15.32 9.54
CA VAL A 188 -15.54 14.55 8.79
C VAL A 188 -16.54 13.86 9.74
N PRO A 189 -17.83 13.80 9.38
CA PRO A 189 -18.83 13.07 10.16
C PRO A 189 -18.60 11.55 10.03
N MET A 190 -18.69 10.85 11.16
CA MET A 190 -18.56 9.39 11.25
C MET A 190 -19.90 8.70 11.59
N ASN A 191 -21.00 9.45 11.67
CA ASN A 191 -22.36 9.00 11.97
C ASN A 191 -22.49 8.11 13.24
N CYS A 192 -21.60 8.32 14.22
CA CYS A 192 -21.52 7.53 15.45
C CYS A 192 -22.31 8.16 16.60
N GLU A 193 -23.63 8.32 16.42
CA GLU A 193 -24.49 9.09 17.35
C GLU A 193 -24.57 8.49 18.77
N THR A 194 -24.54 7.16 18.87
CA THR A 194 -24.75 6.40 20.12
C THR A 194 -23.58 5.45 20.42
N GLY A 195 -22.34 5.96 20.31
CA GLY A 195 -21.14 5.15 20.47
C GLY A 195 -19.85 5.93 20.76
N GLN A 196 -18.74 5.24 20.56
CA GLN A 196 -17.35 5.72 20.68
C GLN A 196 -16.63 5.56 19.32
N LEU A 197 -15.71 6.47 18.99
CA LEU A 197 -14.85 6.31 17.82
C LEU A 197 -13.52 5.66 18.25
N LEU A 198 -13.15 4.56 17.59
CA LEU A 198 -11.94 3.79 17.88
C LEU A 198 -10.97 3.86 16.69
N GLU A 199 -9.82 4.50 16.88
CA GLU A 199 -8.72 4.44 15.91
C GLU A 199 -7.89 3.16 16.14
N LEU A 200 -7.69 2.38 15.08
CA LEU A 200 -6.85 1.19 15.05
C LEU A 200 -5.99 1.14 13.78
N GLN A 201 -4.95 0.29 13.80
CA GLN A 201 -4.18 -0.07 12.60
C GLN A 201 -4.47 -1.52 12.22
N PHE A 202 -4.77 -1.77 10.94
CA PHE A 202 -4.96 -3.10 10.37
C PHE A 202 -4.22 -3.16 9.02
N ALA A 203 -3.44 -4.23 8.78
CA ALA A 203 -2.55 -4.35 7.61
C ALA A 203 -1.60 -3.13 7.39
N GLY A 204 -1.30 -2.37 8.44
CA GLY A 204 -0.53 -1.12 8.40
C GLY A 204 -1.34 0.13 8.02
N GLU A 205 -2.58 -0.02 7.57
CA GLU A 205 -3.50 1.10 7.31
C GLU A 205 -4.23 1.52 8.59
N THR A 206 -4.40 2.83 8.79
CA THR A 206 -5.21 3.38 9.89
C THR A 206 -6.68 3.41 9.50
N PHE A 207 -7.52 2.91 10.40
CA PHE A 207 -8.98 2.98 10.32
C PHE A 207 -9.55 3.60 11.59
N VAL A 208 -10.64 4.36 11.46
CA VAL A 208 -11.47 4.77 12.60
C VAL A 208 -12.82 4.10 12.48
N PHE A 209 -13.18 3.29 13.48
CA PHE A 209 -14.47 2.60 13.58
C PHE A 209 -15.41 3.34 14.52
N CYS A 210 -16.71 3.31 14.24
CA CYS A 210 -17.76 3.52 15.24
C CYS A 210 -18.02 2.20 15.98
N ASN A 211 -17.81 2.21 17.30
CA ASN A 211 -18.25 1.16 18.22
C ASN A 211 -19.54 1.61 18.92
N SER A 212 -20.62 0.86 18.79
CA SER A 212 -21.87 1.16 19.49
C SER A 212 -21.78 0.89 20.99
N ASN A 213 -22.71 1.45 21.78
CA ASN A 213 -22.87 1.12 23.20
C ASN A 213 -23.13 -0.39 23.48
N ALA A 214 -23.43 -1.20 22.45
CA ALA A 214 -23.57 -2.66 22.55
C ALA A 214 -22.24 -3.41 22.27
N ASN A 215 -21.12 -2.70 22.10
CA ASN A 215 -19.83 -3.21 21.66
C ASN A 215 -19.89 -3.90 20.28
N GLN A 216 -20.63 -3.29 19.34
CA GLN A 216 -20.71 -3.73 17.95
C GLN A 216 -20.09 -2.66 17.04
N LEU A 217 -19.16 -3.06 16.19
CA LEU A 217 -18.57 -2.21 15.16
C LEU A 217 -19.59 -2.02 14.03
N SER A 218 -19.92 -0.79 13.64
CA SER A 218 -20.99 -0.53 12.66
C SER A 218 -20.50 0.09 11.35
N HIS A 219 -19.59 1.06 11.43
CA HIS A 219 -19.04 1.76 10.28
C HIS A 219 -17.56 2.08 10.52
N ALA A 220 -16.74 2.10 9.48
CA ALA A 220 -15.36 2.51 9.53
C ALA A 220 -14.96 3.38 8.35
N LYS A 221 -14.03 4.30 8.61
CA LYS A 221 -13.35 5.10 7.59
C LYS A 221 -11.85 4.88 7.70
N GLY A 222 -11.26 4.36 6.63
CA GLY A 222 -9.82 4.38 6.41
C GLY A 222 -9.43 5.52 5.49
N THR A 223 -8.18 5.52 5.02
CA THR A 223 -7.74 6.46 3.97
C THR A 223 -8.35 6.12 2.60
N ASP A 224 -8.41 4.83 2.25
CA ASP A 224 -8.78 4.36 0.90
C ASP A 224 -10.08 3.54 0.84
N LEU A 225 -10.65 3.20 2.00
CA LEU A 225 -11.86 2.40 2.15
C LEU A 225 -12.85 3.05 3.13
N GLU A 226 -14.13 2.92 2.81
CA GLU A 226 -15.23 2.93 3.78
C GLU A 226 -15.72 1.50 4.00
N ILE A 227 -16.03 1.13 5.24
CA ILE A 227 -16.50 -0.20 5.62
C ILE A 227 -17.79 -0.04 6.41
N THR A 228 -18.79 -0.90 6.18
CA THR A 228 -20.00 -1.00 6.99
C THR A 228 -20.18 -2.45 7.41
N VAL A 229 -20.52 -2.67 8.68
CA VAL A 229 -20.60 -4.01 9.30
C VAL A 229 -22.00 -4.20 9.88
N GLU A 230 -22.68 -5.25 9.42
CA GLU A 230 -24.01 -5.65 9.83
C GLU A 230 -23.93 -7.04 10.52
N TYR A 231 -24.34 -7.11 11.79
CA TYR A 231 -24.40 -8.37 12.54
C TYR A 231 -25.71 -9.09 12.22
N LEU A 232 -25.61 -10.27 11.61
CA LEU A 232 -26.75 -11.06 11.17
C LEU A 232 -27.30 -11.88 12.33
N ASN A 233 -28.58 -11.67 12.66
CA ASN A 233 -29.28 -12.44 13.70
C ASN A 233 -29.88 -13.76 13.17
N ASP A 234 -29.93 -13.92 11.85
CA ASP A 234 -30.47 -15.09 11.16
C ASP A 234 -29.38 -15.65 10.22
N PRO A 235 -28.89 -16.89 10.44
CA PRO A 235 -27.85 -17.48 9.59
C PRO A 235 -28.32 -17.77 8.16
N THR A 236 -29.63 -17.82 7.89
CA THR A 236 -30.15 -18.03 6.52
C THR A 236 -29.97 -16.82 5.59
N LEU A 237 -29.54 -15.68 6.16
CA LEU A 237 -29.13 -14.49 5.40
C LEU A 237 -27.69 -14.57 4.88
N VAL A 238 -26.92 -15.60 5.28
CA VAL A 238 -25.58 -15.89 4.77
C VAL A 238 -25.70 -16.78 3.51
N PRO A 239 -25.09 -16.40 2.36
CA PRO A 239 -25.01 -17.27 1.19
C PRO A 239 -24.22 -18.56 1.49
N ASP A 240 -24.52 -19.64 0.79
CA ASP A 240 -23.81 -20.91 0.96
C ASP A 240 -22.31 -20.75 0.62
N ILE A 241 -21.43 -21.12 1.57
CA ILE A 241 -19.97 -20.96 1.46
C ILE A 241 -19.37 -22.27 0.96
N ALA A 242 -19.63 -22.58 -0.31
CA ALA A 242 -19.08 -23.75 -0.98
C ALA A 242 -17.73 -23.43 -1.65
N ALA A 243 -16.80 -24.39 -1.62
CA ALA A 243 -15.59 -24.31 -2.44
C ALA A 243 -15.93 -24.57 -3.93
N PRO A 244 -15.33 -23.81 -4.87
CA PRO A 244 -15.52 -24.04 -6.31
C PRO A 244 -14.88 -25.37 -6.76
N GLU A 245 -15.32 -25.88 -7.91
CA GLU A 245 -14.69 -27.07 -8.51
C GLU A 245 -13.26 -26.76 -8.96
N VAL A 246 -12.27 -27.37 -8.30
CA VAL A 246 -10.84 -27.23 -8.59
C VAL A 246 -10.19 -28.61 -8.78
N SER A 247 -9.16 -28.69 -9.63
CA SER A 247 -8.47 -29.94 -9.98
C SER A 247 -7.67 -30.55 -8.83
N THR A 248 -7.27 -29.74 -7.84
CA THR A 248 -6.55 -30.13 -6.63
C THR A 248 -7.02 -29.28 -5.46
N GLU A 249 -7.17 -29.89 -4.28
CA GLU A 249 -7.56 -29.18 -3.06
C GLU A 249 -6.53 -28.08 -2.72
N CYS A 250 -7.00 -26.86 -2.47
CA CYS A 250 -6.14 -25.71 -2.24
C CYS A 250 -5.38 -25.79 -0.91
N ALA A 251 -4.14 -25.30 -0.90
CA ALA A 251 -3.27 -25.36 0.27
C ALA A 251 -3.91 -24.69 1.52
N TYR A 252 -3.59 -25.24 2.69
CA TYR A 252 -4.03 -24.66 3.96
C TYR A 252 -3.30 -23.35 4.22
N ILE A 253 -4.06 -22.28 4.46
CA ILE A 253 -3.56 -20.94 4.79
C ILE A 253 -3.38 -20.88 6.29
N ASP A 254 -2.14 -21.07 6.74
CA ASP A 254 -1.78 -20.80 8.12
C ASP A 254 -1.72 -19.28 8.36
N THR A 255 -2.74 -18.75 9.04
CA THR A 255 -2.80 -17.35 9.45
C THR A 255 -2.01 -17.06 10.73
N THR A 256 -1.35 -18.04 11.36
CA THR A 256 -0.64 -17.89 12.64
C THR A 256 0.83 -17.48 12.49
N LEU A 257 1.14 -16.65 11.49
CA LEU A 257 2.46 -16.05 11.32
C LEU A 257 2.87 -15.21 12.55
N PRO A 258 4.17 -15.22 12.93
CA PRO A 258 4.60 -14.79 14.24
C PRO A 258 4.35 -13.30 14.47
N THR A 259 3.68 -12.98 15.58
CA THR A 259 3.42 -11.61 16.03
C THR A 259 4.72 -10.91 16.42
N THR A 260 5.38 -10.30 15.43
CA THR A 260 6.25 -9.13 15.63
C THR A 260 5.39 -7.92 16.02
N ALA A 261 4.73 -8.05 17.18
CA ALA A 261 4.01 -6.99 17.85
C ALA A 261 5.02 -5.90 18.24
N ARG A 262 5.25 -4.98 17.30
CA ARG A 262 6.01 -3.76 17.52
C ARG A 262 5.32 -3.02 18.65
N ARG A 263 5.86 -3.15 19.86
CA ARG A 263 5.39 -2.42 21.04
C ARG A 263 5.38 -0.95 20.70
N LEU A 264 4.20 -0.42 20.41
CA LEU A 264 3.96 1.01 20.42
C LEU A 264 4.34 1.47 21.82
N THR A 265 5.31 2.38 21.91
CA THR A 265 5.62 3.06 23.16
C THR A 265 4.31 3.66 23.66
N ALA A 266 3.87 3.24 24.85
CA ALA A 266 2.57 3.63 25.39
C ALA A 266 2.47 5.16 25.38
N ALA A 267 1.65 5.69 24.49
CA ALA A 267 1.40 7.12 24.42
C ALA A 267 0.80 7.53 25.77
N SER A 268 1.41 8.52 26.43
CA SER A 268 0.89 9.08 27.67
C SER A 268 -0.59 9.40 27.50
N ALA A 269 -1.42 8.94 28.45
CA ALA A 269 -2.86 9.21 28.46
C ALA A 269 -3.09 10.72 28.52
N SER A 270 -3.24 11.30 27.33
CA SER A 270 -3.44 12.71 27.05
C SER A 270 -4.86 12.88 26.54
N ALA A 271 -5.40 14.09 26.64
CA ALA A 271 -6.81 14.35 26.37
C ALA A 271 -7.22 13.86 24.97
N SER A 272 -8.47 13.39 24.88
CA SER A 272 -9.11 12.86 23.70
C SER A 272 -8.78 13.70 22.46
N THR A 273 -8.09 13.09 21.51
CA THR A 273 -7.53 13.77 20.33
C THR A 273 -8.26 13.32 19.07
N ALA A 274 -8.14 14.09 17.99
CA ALA A 274 -8.70 13.70 16.71
C ALA A 274 -7.80 12.69 16.00
N ALA A 275 -8.40 11.64 15.45
CA ALA A 275 -7.71 10.77 14.48
C ALA A 275 -7.40 11.57 13.21
N THR A 276 -6.26 11.32 12.58
CA THR A 276 -5.90 11.93 11.30
C THR A 276 -5.76 10.87 10.22
N LEU A 277 -6.57 11.00 9.17
CA LEU A 277 -6.51 10.22 7.95
C LEU A 277 -6.01 11.10 6.80
N SER A 278 -5.29 10.49 5.86
CA SER A 278 -4.94 11.14 4.61
C SER A 278 -6.13 11.20 3.66
N SER A 279 -6.03 11.99 2.59
CA SER A 279 -6.91 11.88 1.42
C SER A 279 -6.79 10.51 0.74
N SER A 280 -7.89 10.03 0.15
CA SER A 280 -7.90 8.85 -0.72
C SER A 280 -7.21 9.09 -2.07
N SER A 281 -7.00 10.35 -2.45
CA SER A 281 -6.28 10.76 -3.67
C SER A 281 -5.13 11.71 -3.37
N CYS A 282 -4.07 11.63 -4.18
CA CYS A 282 -2.92 12.53 -4.12
C CYS A 282 -2.95 13.52 -5.31
N GLY A 283 -2.61 14.77 -5.04
CA GLY A 283 -2.28 15.76 -6.08
C GLY A 283 -0.77 15.78 -6.32
N CYS A 284 -0.34 16.29 -7.47
CA CYS A 284 1.09 16.43 -7.78
C CYS A 284 1.80 17.30 -6.73
N GLN A 285 2.92 16.81 -6.20
CA GLN A 285 3.77 17.55 -5.26
C GLN A 285 4.90 18.29 -5.99
N GLY A 286 5.37 17.74 -7.10
CA GLY A 286 6.39 18.32 -7.97
C GLY A 286 5.84 19.26 -9.05
N LYS A 287 6.67 19.47 -10.09
CA LYS A 287 6.31 20.22 -11.30
C LYS A 287 5.59 19.29 -12.27
N VAL A 288 4.38 19.67 -12.68
CA VAL A 288 3.63 19.01 -13.77
C VAL A 288 4.43 19.08 -15.08
N LYS A 289 4.58 17.94 -15.77
CA LYS A 289 5.40 17.76 -16.98
C LYS A 289 4.70 16.83 -17.99
N PRO A 290 5.12 16.79 -19.26
CA PRO A 290 4.79 15.67 -20.14
C PRO A 290 5.29 14.34 -19.56
N CYS A 291 4.54 13.26 -19.77
CA CYS A 291 4.88 11.92 -19.29
C CYS A 291 5.08 10.94 -20.45
N LEU A 292 6.19 10.18 -20.40
CA LEU A 292 6.47 9.07 -21.31
C LEU A 292 6.58 7.76 -20.52
N PHE A 293 5.66 6.85 -20.77
CA PHE A 293 5.63 5.50 -20.22
C PHE A 293 6.23 4.51 -21.22
N VAL A 294 7.19 3.69 -20.78
CA VAL A 294 7.99 2.81 -21.64
C VAL A 294 7.99 1.38 -21.09
N HIS A 295 7.38 0.47 -21.85
CA HIS A 295 7.22 -0.93 -21.46
C HIS A 295 8.55 -1.71 -21.53
N GLY A 296 8.64 -2.80 -20.79
CA GLY A 296 9.78 -3.71 -20.83
C GLY A 296 9.75 -4.69 -22.01
N VAL A 297 10.23 -5.90 -21.75
CA VAL A 297 10.27 -7.00 -22.72
C VAL A 297 8.85 -7.47 -23.12
N GLY A 298 8.69 -7.97 -24.35
CA GLY A 298 7.49 -8.71 -24.77
C GLY A 298 6.64 -8.11 -25.89
N VAL A 299 6.90 -6.87 -26.32
CA VAL A 299 6.18 -6.24 -27.44
C VAL A 299 6.88 -6.59 -28.76
N LYS A 300 6.13 -7.13 -29.74
CA LYS A 300 6.67 -7.78 -30.95
C LYS A 300 6.92 -6.84 -32.14
N ALA A 301 6.56 -5.57 -32.04
CA ALA A 301 6.72 -4.59 -33.12
C ALA A 301 6.70 -3.17 -32.56
N SER A 302 7.49 -2.27 -33.15
CA SER A 302 7.38 -0.83 -32.88
C SER A 302 6.14 -0.22 -33.53
N SER A 303 5.53 0.77 -32.88
CA SER A 303 4.47 1.59 -33.48
C SER A 303 4.47 3.02 -32.92
N ALA A 304 3.52 3.86 -33.35
CA ALA A 304 3.43 5.25 -32.91
C ALA A 304 3.01 5.36 -31.43
N LEU A 305 3.41 6.45 -30.76
CA LEU A 305 3.02 6.72 -29.38
C LEU A 305 1.49 6.84 -29.26
N THR A 306 0.90 6.28 -28.20
CA THR A 306 -0.54 6.36 -27.91
C THR A 306 -0.81 7.07 -26.59
N SER A 307 -1.99 7.67 -26.44
CA SER A 307 -2.44 8.31 -25.19
C SER A 307 -2.96 7.31 -24.13
N THR A 308 -3.12 6.05 -24.49
CA THR A 308 -3.62 4.94 -23.65
C THR A 308 -2.93 3.63 -24.05
N TYR A 309 -2.64 2.76 -23.08
CA TYR A 309 -2.15 1.39 -23.34
C TYR A 309 -2.58 0.43 -22.21
N SER A 310 -3.88 0.13 -22.16
CA SER A 310 -4.54 -0.70 -21.13
C SER A 310 -3.83 -2.01 -20.84
N ASP A 311 -3.44 -2.72 -21.89
CA ASP A 311 -3.01 -4.11 -21.84
C ASP A 311 -1.63 -4.27 -21.17
N TYR A 312 -0.87 -3.18 -21.06
CA TYR A 312 0.42 -3.13 -20.35
C TYR A 312 0.39 -2.27 -19.09
N TRP A 313 -0.42 -1.21 -19.05
CA TRP A 313 -0.35 -0.16 -18.02
C TRP A 313 -1.68 0.11 -17.28
N GLY A 314 -2.74 -0.63 -17.59
CA GLY A 314 -4.08 -0.40 -17.04
C GLY A 314 -4.60 0.99 -17.39
N SER A 315 -5.24 1.64 -16.42
CA SER A 315 -5.75 3.02 -16.54
C SER A 315 -4.88 4.05 -15.80
N ILE A 316 -3.54 3.88 -15.83
CA ILE A 316 -2.64 4.79 -15.11
C ILE A 316 -2.75 6.24 -15.60
N GLU A 317 -3.13 6.49 -16.86
CA GLU A 317 -3.36 7.83 -17.39
C GLU A 317 -4.47 8.61 -16.69
N LYS A 318 -5.40 7.91 -15.99
CA LYS A 318 -6.46 8.51 -15.17
C LYS A 318 -6.00 8.83 -13.73
N ASN A 319 -4.83 8.32 -13.34
CA ASN A 319 -4.29 8.35 -11.97
C ASN A 319 -2.84 8.90 -11.99
N ALA A 320 -2.62 9.97 -12.77
CA ALA A 320 -1.30 10.51 -13.08
C ALA A 320 -1.26 12.04 -12.92
N PRO A 321 -1.43 12.58 -11.69
CA PRO A 321 -1.69 14.00 -11.43
C PRO A 321 -0.53 14.94 -11.83
N CYS A 322 0.70 14.43 -11.97
CA CYS A 322 1.84 15.21 -12.45
C CYS A 322 1.99 15.23 -13.98
N CYS A 323 1.13 14.54 -14.74
CA CYS A 323 1.21 14.47 -16.20
C CYS A 323 0.33 15.54 -16.86
N SER A 324 0.95 16.51 -17.55
CA SER A 324 0.21 17.43 -18.43
C SER A 324 -0.31 16.73 -19.68
N THR A 325 0.40 15.69 -20.11
CA THR A 325 0.07 14.77 -21.20
C THR A 325 0.67 13.41 -20.87
N THR A 326 -0.03 12.33 -21.22
CA THR A 326 0.47 10.96 -21.04
C THR A 326 0.65 10.33 -22.41
N GLN A 327 1.84 9.79 -22.67
CA GLN A 327 2.18 9.06 -23.89
C GLN A 327 2.80 7.72 -23.53
N PHE A 328 2.37 6.67 -24.23
CA PHE A 328 2.88 5.31 -24.10
C PHE A 328 3.72 4.98 -25.33
N ALA A 329 4.95 4.53 -25.10
CA ALA A 329 5.80 3.97 -26.14
C ALA A 329 5.35 2.57 -26.55
N HIS A 330 5.58 2.24 -27.82
CA HIS A 330 5.41 0.92 -28.40
C HIS A 330 6.67 0.60 -29.21
N PHE A 331 7.57 -0.19 -28.64
CA PHE A 331 8.83 -0.57 -29.27
C PHE A 331 8.90 -2.08 -29.48
N ASP A 332 9.54 -2.57 -30.53
CA ASP A 332 9.92 -3.99 -30.56
C ASP A 332 10.95 -4.27 -29.46
N THR A 333 10.51 -4.99 -28.43
CA THR A 333 11.29 -5.48 -27.28
C THR A 333 11.21 -7.00 -27.17
N VAL A 334 11.10 -7.68 -28.32
CA VAL A 334 11.26 -9.14 -28.45
C VAL A 334 12.47 -9.43 -29.34
N SER A 335 12.58 -8.80 -30.52
CA SER A 335 13.71 -9.00 -31.42
C SER A 335 14.98 -8.23 -31.02
N ARG A 336 14.87 -7.24 -30.12
CA ARG A 336 15.95 -6.35 -29.70
C ARG A 336 16.17 -6.38 -28.18
N GLY A 337 17.40 -6.67 -27.77
CA GLY A 337 17.88 -6.54 -26.39
C GLY A 337 18.13 -5.10 -25.97
N TRP A 338 18.37 -4.88 -24.68
CA TRP A 338 18.57 -3.54 -24.12
C TRP A 338 19.86 -2.85 -24.63
N GLU A 339 20.83 -3.66 -25.04
CA GLU A 339 22.09 -3.28 -25.67
C GLU A 339 21.90 -2.79 -27.13
N ASP A 340 20.74 -3.02 -27.75
CA ASP A 340 20.50 -2.69 -29.15
C ASP A 340 20.56 -1.18 -29.43
N ALA A 341 21.43 -0.83 -30.38
CA ALA A 341 21.75 0.53 -30.74
C ALA A 341 20.60 1.28 -31.46
N SER A 342 19.60 0.57 -31.99
CA SER A 342 18.40 1.13 -32.62
C SER A 342 17.30 1.37 -31.59
N LEU A 343 17.03 0.42 -30.68
CA LEU A 343 16.07 0.54 -29.58
C LEU A 343 16.44 1.71 -28.67
N GLN A 344 17.72 1.86 -28.33
CA GLN A 344 18.23 3.00 -27.57
C GLN A 344 18.02 4.35 -28.30
N GLN A 345 18.15 4.38 -29.63
CA GLN A 345 17.94 5.60 -30.41
C GLN A 345 16.45 5.92 -30.56
N GLU A 346 15.61 4.91 -30.74
CA GLU A 346 14.15 5.02 -30.79
C GLU A 346 13.57 5.52 -29.46
N PHE A 347 14.05 4.98 -28.34
CA PHE A 347 13.79 5.51 -27.00
C PHE A 347 14.14 7.01 -26.88
N CYS A 348 15.35 7.39 -27.30
CA CYS A 348 15.76 8.80 -27.27
C CYS A 348 14.89 9.69 -28.17
N ASN A 349 14.48 9.20 -29.33
CA ASN A 349 13.60 9.94 -30.24
C ASN A 349 12.23 10.17 -29.59
N ALA A 350 11.64 9.15 -28.96
CA ALA A 350 10.38 9.28 -28.22
C ALA A 350 10.51 10.23 -27.01
N ALA A 351 11.60 10.13 -26.24
CA ALA A 351 11.85 11.02 -25.12
C ALA A 351 11.95 12.49 -25.57
N LEU A 352 12.67 12.77 -26.67
CA LEU A 352 12.78 14.11 -27.26
C LEU A 352 11.49 14.57 -27.98
N GLN A 353 10.61 13.65 -28.40
CA GLN A 353 9.30 13.97 -28.97
C GLN A 353 8.28 14.40 -27.90
N VAL A 354 8.33 13.80 -26.70
CA VAL A 354 7.36 14.04 -25.63
C VAL A 354 7.81 15.14 -24.66
N ALA A 355 9.11 15.23 -24.36
CA ALA A 355 9.64 16.21 -23.41
C ALA A 355 9.52 17.65 -23.92
N ALA A 356 9.26 18.59 -23.00
CA ALA A 356 9.30 20.02 -23.28
C ALA A 356 10.71 20.59 -23.04
N ASN A 357 11.03 21.76 -23.60
CA ASN A 357 12.28 22.49 -23.32
C ASN A 357 13.59 21.74 -23.63
N ASN A 358 13.59 20.86 -24.63
CA ASN A 358 14.77 20.09 -25.06
C ASN A 358 15.89 20.98 -25.61
N GLN A 359 17.14 20.52 -25.48
CA GLN A 359 18.33 21.19 -26.03
C GLN A 359 19.14 20.22 -26.89
N GLY A 360 18.84 20.20 -28.19
CA GLY A 360 19.49 19.28 -29.14
C GLY A 360 19.18 17.82 -28.81
N LYS A 361 20.18 17.09 -28.28
CA LYS A 361 20.04 15.70 -27.80
C LYS A 361 19.70 15.58 -26.31
N THR A 362 19.59 16.69 -25.59
CA THR A 362 19.30 16.68 -24.16
C THR A 362 17.80 16.81 -23.92
N VAL A 363 17.23 15.79 -23.29
CA VAL A 363 15.82 15.70 -22.87
C VAL A 363 15.56 16.69 -21.74
N GLY A 364 14.58 17.57 -21.93
CA GLY A 364 14.22 18.66 -21.03
C GLY A 364 13.28 18.24 -19.91
N ASP A 365 12.15 18.94 -19.80
CA ASP A 365 11.06 18.64 -18.87
C ASP A 365 10.30 17.37 -19.30
N LEU A 366 10.48 16.28 -18.55
CA LEU A 366 9.81 15.00 -18.75
C LEU A 366 9.61 14.28 -17.41
N ILE A 367 8.49 13.57 -17.26
CA ILE A 367 8.39 12.43 -16.33
C ILE A 367 8.57 11.17 -17.16
N LEU A 368 9.66 10.46 -16.91
CA LEU A 368 9.99 9.21 -17.60
C LEU A 368 9.59 8.05 -16.69
N VAL A 369 8.74 7.14 -17.18
CA VAL A 369 8.32 5.95 -16.43
C VAL A 369 8.76 4.71 -17.21
N THR A 370 9.67 3.92 -16.65
CA THR A 370 10.23 2.72 -17.31
C THR A 370 9.94 1.46 -16.51
N HIS A 371 9.29 0.47 -17.13
CA HIS A 371 9.07 -0.84 -16.53
C HIS A 371 10.05 -1.90 -17.04
N SER A 372 10.53 -2.78 -16.16
CA SER A 372 11.31 -3.96 -16.51
C SER A 372 12.52 -3.61 -17.42
N MET A 373 12.70 -4.29 -18.56
CA MET A 373 13.81 -4.04 -19.49
C MET A 373 13.98 -2.56 -19.95
N ALA A 374 12.93 -1.73 -19.90
CA ALA A 374 13.03 -0.31 -20.26
C ALA A 374 14.02 0.48 -19.40
N ASN A 375 14.17 0.08 -18.13
CA ASN A 375 15.15 0.67 -17.22
C ASN A 375 16.58 0.50 -17.77
N MET A 376 16.85 -0.63 -18.43
CA MET A 376 18.16 -0.99 -18.95
C MET A 376 18.47 -0.26 -20.27
N PHE A 377 17.53 -0.24 -21.24
CA PHE A 377 17.77 0.45 -22.50
C PHE A 377 17.71 1.98 -22.38
N ALA A 378 16.90 2.53 -21.47
CA ALA A 378 16.95 3.96 -21.14
C ALA A 378 18.31 4.35 -20.52
N SER A 379 18.82 3.56 -19.57
CA SER A 379 20.18 3.73 -19.03
C SER A 379 21.24 3.62 -20.12
N SER A 380 21.15 2.61 -20.99
CA SER A 380 22.10 2.36 -22.07
C SER A 380 22.11 3.47 -23.10
N ALA A 381 20.95 4.04 -23.42
CA ALA A 381 20.85 5.14 -24.36
C ALA A 381 21.55 6.42 -23.86
N VAL A 382 21.49 6.69 -22.56
CA VAL A 382 22.24 7.78 -21.93
C VAL A 382 23.73 7.46 -21.82
N ALA A 383 24.10 6.26 -21.34
CA ALA A 383 25.50 5.82 -21.26
C ALA A 383 26.21 5.85 -22.63
N ASN A 384 25.53 5.37 -23.67
CA ASN A 384 26.02 5.35 -25.06
C ASN A 384 25.83 6.70 -25.78
N ASN A 385 25.51 7.79 -25.07
CA ASN A 385 25.40 9.15 -25.59
C ASN A 385 24.44 9.31 -26.79
N LYS A 386 23.38 8.48 -26.85
CA LYS A 386 22.30 8.58 -27.86
C LYS A 386 21.49 9.85 -27.62
N CYS A 387 21.16 10.11 -26.36
CA CYS A 387 20.62 11.33 -25.78
C CYS A 387 21.20 11.56 -24.37
N GLN A 388 20.86 12.69 -23.74
CA GLN A 388 21.23 13.01 -22.36
C GLN A 388 19.98 13.45 -21.58
N PHE A 389 19.96 13.32 -20.26
CA PHE A 389 18.88 13.83 -19.42
C PHE A 389 19.30 15.13 -18.72
N SER A 390 18.48 16.18 -18.85
CA SER A 390 18.61 17.38 -18.02
C SER A 390 18.06 17.15 -16.61
N THR A 391 18.28 18.11 -15.71
CA THR A 391 17.60 18.19 -14.41
C THR A 391 16.07 18.40 -14.52
N GLY A 392 15.55 18.62 -15.74
CA GLY A 392 14.12 18.59 -16.04
C GLY A 392 13.51 17.18 -16.07
N VAL A 393 14.32 16.12 -16.15
CA VAL A 393 13.82 14.74 -16.18
C VAL A 393 13.57 14.22 -14.75
N SER A 394 12.33 13.79 -14.49
CA SER A 394 11.94 13.04 -13.30
C SER A 394 11.74 11.57 -13.69
N TRP A 395 12.72 10.72 -13.42
CA TRP A 395 12.68 9.31 -13.83
C TRP A 395 12.17 8.40 -12.70
N VAL A 396 11.10 7.65 -13.01
CA VAL A 396 10.48 6.59 -12.22
C VAL A 396 10.89 5.23 -12.79
N SER A 397 11.53 4.41 -11.96
CA SER A 397 12.06 3.09 -12.32
C SER A 397 11.23 1.97 -11.68
N LEU A 398 10.58 1.14 -12.47
CA LEU A 398 9.66 0.09 -12.01
C LEU A 398 10.25 -1.29 -12.33
N SER A 399 10.55 -2.10 -11.30
CA SER A 399 11.06 -3.48 -11.39
C SER A 399 12.11 -3.72 -12.48
N GLY A 400 13.10 -2.82 -12.59
CA GLY A 400 14.16 -2.91 -13.59
C GLY A 400 15.19 -3.99 -13.24
N PRO A 401 15.41 -5.04 -14.06
CA PRO A 401 16.40 -6.08 -13.79
C PRO A 401 17.83 -5.57 -14.05
N MET A 402 18.34 -4.68 -13.20
CA MET A 402 19.63 -4.00 -13.43
C MET A 402 20.84 -4.90 -13.19
N GLN A 403 20.66 -6.12 -12.68
CA GLN A 403 21.63 -7.23 -12.70
C GLN A 403 21.12 -8.42 -13.54
N GLY A 404 20.15 -8.21 -14.42
CA GLY A 404 19.47 -9.26 -15.16
C GLY A 404 18.52 -10.08 -14.28
N SER A 405 18.13 -11.26 -14.78
CA SER A 405 17.13 -12.13 -14.18
C SER A 405 17.53 -13.60 -14.29
N LYS A 406 17.43 -14.33 -13.17
CA LYS A 406 17.55 -15.80 -13.16
C LYS A 406 16.39 -16.49 -13.91
N SER A 407 15.25 -15.85 -14.08
CA SER A 407 14.16 -16.36 -14.93
C SER A 407 14.50 -16.32 -16.42
N ALA A 408 15.37 -15.40 -16.85
CA ALA A 408 15.95 -15.43 -18.19
C ALA A 408 16.92 -16.62 -18.35
N ASN A 409 17.73 -16.92 -17.32
CA ASN A 409 18.57 -18.13 -17.30
C ASN A 409 17.72 -19.41 -17.38
N LEU A 410 16.64 -19.50 -16.58
CA LEU A 410 15.68 -20.60 -16.60
C LEU A 410 15.08 -20.81 -18.01
N LEU A 411 14.67 -19.71 -18.68
CA LEU A 411 14.13 -19.78 -20.04
C LEU A 411 15.14 -20.40 -21.03
N VAL A 412 16.41 -19.96 -20.97
CA VAL A 412 17.47 -20.48 -21.86
C VAL A 412 17.82 -21.94 -21.58
N GLU A 413 17.99 -22.32 -20.31
CA GLU A 413 18.27 -23.71 -19.90
C GLU A 413 17.18 -24.67 -20.40
N LYS A 414 15.92 -24.33 -20.14
CA LYS A 414 14.76 -25.14 -20.53
C LYS A 414 14.55 -25.16 -22.05
N CYS A 415 14.77 -24.05 -22.77
CA CYS A 415 14.70 -24.02 -24.23
C CYS A 415 15.84 -24.82 -24.91
N THR A 416 17.04 -24.88 -24.32
CA THR A 416 18.18 -25.63 -24.88
C THR A 416 18.15 -27.11 -24.53
N SER A 417 17.61 -27.49 -23.36
CA SER A 417 17.44 -28.90 -22.96
C SER A 417 16.23 -29.59 -23.58
N GLY A 418 15.28 -28.84 -24.16
CA GLY A 418 14.04 -29.38 -24.72
C GLY A 418 13.01 -29.85 -23.69
N THR A 419 13.28 -29.69 -22.40
CA THR A 419 12.47 -30.25 -21.29
C THR A 419 11.19 -29.47 -20.95
N TRP A 420 10.86 -28.42 -21.72
CA TRP A 420 9.64 -27.61 -21.52
C TRP A 420 8.32 -28.36 -21.73
N SER A 421 8.30 -29.53 -22.40
CA SER A 421 7.06 -30.23 -22.79
C SER A 421 6.22 -30.75 -21.63
N ASP A 422 6.84 -31.03 -20.49
CA ASP A 422 6.23 -31.78 -19.38
C ASP A 422 5.63 -30.91 -18.28
N LEU A 423 5.83 -29.58 -18.35
CA LEU A 423 5.21 -28.65 -17.41
C LEU A 423 3.78 -28.31 -17.81
N ALA A 424 2.82 -28.58 -16.92
CA ALA A 424 1.39 -28.31 -17.07
C ALA A 424 1.02 -26.80 -17.00
N LEU A 425 1.89 -25.93 -17.49
CA LEU A 425 1.81 -24.46 -17.39
C LEU A 425 1.43 -23.77 -18.72
N LYS A 426 0.79 -24.48 -19.65
CA LYS A 426 0.42 -23.94 -20.97
C LYS A 426 -0.31 -22.59 -20.91
N GLY A 427 -1.22 -22.40 -19.96
CA GLY A 427 -2.00 -21.16 -19.81
C GLY A 427 -1.40 -20.08 -18.90
N ILE A 428 -0.21 -20.30 -18.31
CA ILE A 428 0.39 -19.38 -17.31
C ILE A 428 1.39 -18.41 -17.95
N LEU A 429 1.96 -18.75 -19.11
CA LEU A 429 3.00 -17.97 -19.79
C LEU A 429 2.89 -17.92 -21.32
N ASP A 430 1.93 -18.63 -21.93
CA ASP A 430 1.80 -18.77 -23.40
C ASP A 430 3.14 -19.05 -24.11
N ILE A 431 3.93 -19.98 -23.55
CA ILE A 431 5.34 -20.27 -23.92
C ILE A 431 5.50 -20.69 -25.40
N VAL A 432 4.41 -21.00 -26.10
CA VAL A 432 4.35 -21.34 -27.52
C VAL A 432 4.76 -20.14 -28.40
N GLY A 433 6.07 -20.01 -28.59
CA GLY A 433 6.70 -18.91 -29.34
C GLY A 433 7.93 -18.30 -28.66
N TYR A 434 8.25 -18.70 -27.42
CA TYR A 434 9.39 -18.17 -26.66
C TYR A 434 10.70 -18.98 -26.85
N CYS A 435 10.64 -20.21 -27.36
CA CYS A 435 11.80 -20.97 -27.81
C CYS A 435 11.86 -20.96 -29.36
N PRO A 436 13.02 -20.71 -29.99
CA PRO A 436 14.30 -20.34 -29.37
C PRO A 436 14.22 -18.97 -28.68
N PRO A 437 14.95 -18.75 -27.57
CA PRO A 437 14.95 -17.48 -26.84
C PRO A 437 15.26 -16.31 -27.77
N GLN A 438 14.34 -15.35 -27.85
CA GLN A 438 14.51 -14.16 -28.68
C GLN A 438 15.56 -13.22 -28.07
N PRO A 439 16.26 -12.38 -28.87
CA PRO A 439 17.41 -11.59 -28.39
C PRO A 439 17.13 -10.75 -27.14
N ALA A 440 15.91 -10.22 -26.99
CA ALA A 440 15.53 -9.49 -25.79
C ALA A 440 15.65 -10.32 -24.50
N TYR A 441 15.24 -11.59 -24.52
CA TYR A 441 15.35 -12.48 -23.37
C TYR A 441 16.79 -12.97 -23.14
N LEU A 442 17.59 -13.11 -24.21
CA LEU A 442 19.02 -13.42 -24.11
C LEU A 442 19.80 -12.26 -23.45
N SER A 443 19.42 -11.01 -23.71
CA SER A 443 20.03 -9.85 -23.06
C SER A 443 19.76 -9.78 -21.54
N LEU A 444 18.69 -10.43 -21.07
CA LEU A 444 18.22 -10.36 -19.68
C LEU A 444 18.87 -11.38 -18.72
N LEU A 445 19.84 -12.18 -19.18
CA LEU A 445 20.57 -13.15 -18.35
C LEU A 445 21.21 -12.47 -17.12
N HIS A 446 21.23 -13.17 -15.98
CA HIS A 446 21.74 -12.63 -14.73
C HIS A 446 23.24 -12.31 -14.81
N GLN A 447 23.66 -11.16 -14.25
CA GLN A 447 25.01 -10.58 -14.38
C GLN A 447 26.13 -11.55 -13.96
N SER A 448 25.88 -12.45 -12.99
CA SER A 448 26.84 -13.47 -12.56
C SER A 448 27.06 -14.62 -13.56
N THR A 449 26.30 -14.68 -14.64
CA THR A 449 26.29 -15.79 -15.62
C THR A 449 26.77 -15.39 -17.02
N VAL A 450 27.01 -14.10 -17.26
CA VAL A 450 27.48 -13.53 -18.53
C VAL A 450 28.96 -13.16 -18.48
N ASP A 451 29.58 -12.87 -19.62
CA ASP A 451 31.00 -12.53 -19.71
C ASP A 451 31.36 -11.16 -19.08
N SER A 452 32.66 -10.91 -18.91
CA SER A 452 33.18 -9.68 -18.28
C SER A 452 32.88 -8.40 -19.05
N ASN A 453 32.67 -8.46 -20.37
CA ASN A 453 32.24 -7.33 -21.18
C ASN A 453 30.78 -6.95 -20.84
N THR A 454 29.91 -7.95 -20.82
CA THR A 454 28.49 -7.79 -20.48
C THR A 454 28.31 -7.37 -19.02
N GLN A 455 29.11 -7.93 -18.09
CA GLN A 455 29.18 -7.48 -16.69
C GLN A 455 29.58 -6.00 -16.56
N SER A 456 30.47 -5.51 -17.43
CA SER A 456 30.89 -4.11 -17.46
C SER A 456 29.80 -3.19 -18.02
N GLN A 457 29.04 -3.65 -19.01
CA GLN A 457 27.85 -2.95 -19.50
C GLN A 457 26.76 -2.86 -18.42
N PHE A 458 26.49 -3.96 -17.71
CA PHE A 458 25.61 -3.97 -16.53
C PHE A 458 26.03 -2.93 -15.47
N ALA A 459 27.32 -2.86 -15.12
CA ALA A 459 27.83 -1.86 -14.18
C ALA A 459 27.65 -0.42 -14.69
N SER A 460 27.82 -0.19 -16.00
CA SER A 460 27.57 1.11 -16.63
C SER A 460 26.10 1.54 -16.50
N ILE A 461 25.15 0.67 -16.86
CA ILE A 461 23.72 1.00 -16.77
C ILE A 461 23.23 1.16 -15.33
N GLN A 462 23.79 0.40 -14.38
CA GLN A 462 23.54 0.59 -12.94
C GLN A 462 23.96 1.98 -12.48
N SER A 463 25.16 2.44 -12.88
CA SER A 463 25.66 3.78 -12.55
C SER A 463 24.82 4.88 -13.20
N THR A 464 24.48 4.74 -14.49
CA THR A 464 23.66 5.73 -15.21
C THR A 464 22.24 5.83 -14.63
N ARG A 465 21.61 4.70 -14.25
CA ARG A 465 20.33 4.76 -13.52
C ARG A 465 20.49 5.47 -12.19
N ALA A 466 21.50 5.13 -11.39
CA ALA A 466 21.73 5.74 -10.06
C ALA A 466 21.95 7.26 -10.11
N GLN A 467 22.51 7.79 -11.20
CA GLN A 467 22.73 9.24 -11.39
C GLN A 467 21.47 10.02 -11.77
N HIS A 468 20.45 9.37 -12.34
CA HIS A 468 19.29 10.04 -12.95
C HIS A 468 17.92 9.59 -12.44
N VAL A 469 17.82 8.46 -11.75
CA VAL A 469 16.56 7.96 -11.19
C VAL A 469 16.12 8.80 -9.99
N THR A 470 14.85 9.16 -9.94
CA THR A 470 14.26 9.98 -8.87
C THR A 470 13.37 9.17 -7.93
N LYS A 471 12.80 8.06 -8.42
CA LYS A 471 11.87 7.18 -7.69
C LYS A 471 12.00 5.74 -8.20
N LEU A 472 11.94 4.76 -7.29
CA LEU A 472 12.00 3.32 -7.62
C LEU A 472 10.80 2.56 -7.04
N VAL A 473 10.31 1.56 -7.76
CA VAL A 473 9.46 0.48 -7.24
C VAL A 473 10.16 -0.85 -7.47
N CYS A 474 10.22 -1.68 -6.43
CA CYS A 474 10.65 -3.07 -6.50
C CYS A 474 9.60 -3.97 -5.87
N GLY A 475 9.06 -4.90 -6.66
CA GLY A 475 8.18 -5.96 -6.16
C GLY A 475 8.93 -7.00 -5.35
N THR A 476 8.26 -7.59 -4.36
CA THR A 476 8.82 -8.61 -3.45
C THR A 476 7.89 -9.78 -3.19
N SER A 477 6.83 -9.94 -4.00
CA SER A 477 5.92 -11.09 -3.93
C SER A 477 5.62 -11.59 -5.34
N PRO A 478 6.00 -12.84 -5.71
CA PRO A 478 5.65 -13.40 -7.02
C PRO A 478 4.14 -13.57 -7.22
N ILE A 479 3.41 -13.74 -6.10
CA ILE A 479 1.95 -13.82 -6.06
C ILE A 479 1.35 -12.42 -6.31
N GLY A 480 1.81 -11.40 -5.57
CA GLY A 480 1.34 -10.04 -5.74
C GLY A 480 -0.14 -9.82 -5.32
N LEU A 481 -0.90 -9.10 -6.15
CA LEU A 481 -2.32 -8.80 -5.95
C LEU A 481 -3.24 -10.02 -6.15
N ILE A 482 -4.57 -9.83 -6.06
CA ILE A 482 -5.54 -10.91 -6.32
C ILE A 482 -5.92 -10.93 -7.81
N THR A 483 -5.00 -11.39 -8.67
CA THR A 483 -5.23 -11.49 -10.12
C THR A 483 -4.76 -12.84 -10.66
N ILE A 484 -5.03 -13.09 -11.95
CA ILE A 484 -4.53 -14.29 -12.65
C ILE A 484 -2.99 -14.31 -12.76
N ASP A 485 -2.33 -13.15 -12.60
CA ASP A 485 -0.88 -12.99 -12.74
C ASP A 485 -0.08 -13.63 -11.59
N SER A 486 -0.73 -13.98 -10.47
CA SER A 486 -0.10 -14.66 -9.33
C SER A 486 0.53 -16.01 -9.65
N ALA A 487 0.26 -16.56 -10.83
CA ALA A 487 0.92 -17.73 -11.37
C ALA A 487 2.45 -17.53 -11.61
N LEU A 488 2.94 -16.29 -11.56
CA LEU A 488 4.38 -15.97 -11.50
C LEU A 488 5.10 -16.58 -10.29
N GLU A 489 4.40 -17.03 -9.24
CA GLU A 489 4.96 -17.85 -8.15
C GLU A 489 5.66 -19.11 -8.68
N VAL A 490 5.12 -19.78 -9.71
CA VAL A 490 5.78 -20.96 -10.28
C VAL A 490 7.05 -20.57 -11.03
N VAL A 491 7.11 -19.38 -11.62
CA VAL A 491 8.31 -18.85 -12.27
C VAL A 491 9.38 -18.54 -11.23
N SER A 492 9.04 -17.87 -10.13
CA SER A 492 9.94 -17.64 -8.98
C SER A 492 10.52 -18.96 -8.44
N ALA A 493 9.64 -19.93 -8.14
CA ALA A 493 10.02 -21.21 -7.56
C ALA A 493 10.99 -22.01 -8.45
N LEU A 494 10.81 -21.97 -9.78
CA LEU A 494 11.71 -22.61 -10.75
C LEU A 494 12.97 -21.79 -11.07
N SER A 495 12.94 -20.47 -10.88
CA SER A 495 14.08 -19.57 -11.19
C SER A 495 15.14 -19.55 -10.10
N HIS A 496 14.82 -20.01 -8.89
CA HIS A 496 15.73 -20.08 -7.74
C HIS A 496 16.46 -18.74 -7.47
N HIS A 497 15.70 -17.64 -7.41
CA HIS A 497 16.19 -16.32 -6.99
C HIS A 497 16.84 -16.37 -5.59
N ASP A 498 17.79 -15.47 -5.32
CA ASP A 498 18.58 -15.49 -4.08
C ASP A 498 17.90 -14.74 -2.92
N SER A 499 16.82 -14.02 -3.21
CA SER A 499 16.07 -13.20 -2.25
C SER A 499 14.59 -13.08 -2.66
N ALA A 500 13.84 -12.27 -1.90
CA ALA A 500 12.50 -11.87 -2.29
C ALA A 500 12.51 -11.25 -3.71
N ASN A 501 11.53 -11.62 -4.51
CA ASN A 501 11.47 -11.28 -5.94
C ASN A 501 10.02 -11.04 -6.36
N ASP A 502 9.82 -10.41 -7.51
CA ASP A 502 8.49 -10.09 -8.05
C ASP A 502 7.92 -11.16 -8.99
N GLY A 503 8.51 -12.35 -9.00
CA GLY A 503 8.22 -13.44 -9.94
C GLY A 503 9.26 -13.59 -11.05
N VAL A 504 9.92 -12.50 -11.46
CA VAL A 504 11.00 -12.54 -12.48
C VAL A 504 12.21 -11.67 -12.19
N VAL A 505 12.13 -10.68 -11.28
CA VAL A 505 13.26 -9.83 -10.87
C VAL A 505 13.50 -9.96 -9.37
N ASP A 506 14.71 -10.36 -9.00
CA ASP A 506 15.19 -10.36 -7.62
C ASP A 506 15.32 -8.92 -7.08
N ILE A 507 14.93 -8.67 -5.83
CA ILE A 507 15.00 -7.35 -5.21
C ILE A 507 16.38 -6.70 -5.32
N ASN A 508 17.46 -7.48 -5.23
CA ASN A 508 18.83 -6.97 -5.34
C ASN A 508 19.12 -6.46 -6.76
N SER A 509 18.67 -7.21 -7.78
CA SER A 509 18.74 -6.79 -9.20
C SER A 509 17.91 -5.52 -9.43
N CYS A 510 16.74 -5.41 -8.80
CA CYS A 510 15.91 -4.19 -8.86
C CYS A 510 16.54 -2.97 -8.17
N GLN A 511 17.26 -3.16 -7.06
CA GLN A 511 17.90 -2.09 -6.29
C GLN A 511 19.32 -1.73 -6.78
N ALA A 512 19.94 -2.54 -7.64
CA ALA A 512 21.33 -2.37 -8.04
C ALA A 512 21.68 -0.99 -8.63
N GLY A 513 22.88 -0.50 -8.31
CA GLY A 513 23.32 0.87 -8.56
C GLY A 513 22.81 1.90 -7.53
N TYR A 514 21.59 1.73 -6.99
CA TYR A 514 20.95 2.69 -6.07
C TYR A 514 21.03 2.24 -4.59
N GLY A 515 20.92 0.94 -4.34
CA GLY A 515 20.87 0.35 -2.99
C GLY A 515 19.53 0.55 -2.28
N THR A 516 19.51 0.30 -0.97
CA THR A 516 18.29 0.29 -0.13
C THR A 516 17.84 1.67 0.37
N SER A 517 18.51 2.75 -0.03
CA SER A 517 18.22 4.10 0.50
C SER A 517 16.81 4.58 0.13
N GLY A 518 16.07 5.11 1.11
CA GLY A 518 14.72 5.64 0.93
C GLY A 518 13.64 4.61 0.57
N PHE A 519 13.96 3.31 0.55
CA PHE A 519 12.98 2.24 0.37
C PHE A 519 12.13 2.02 1.61
N GLY A 520 10.83 1.75 1.42
CA GLY A 520 9.90 1.38 2.48
C GLY A 520 8.65 0.69 1.95
N THR A 521 7.96 -0.01 2.84
CA THR A 521 6.76 -0.83 2.55
C THR A 521 5.46 -0.01 2.66
N SER A 522 5.48 1.23 2.15
CA SER A 522 4.34 2.13 2.17
C SER A 522 4.29 2.99 0.90
N TYR A 523 3.09 3.25 0.38
CA TYR A 523 2.85 4.18 -0.72
C TYR A 523 3.34 5.62 -0.45
N SER A 524 3.64 5.96 0.81
CA SER A 524 4.26 7.22 1.23
C SER A 524 5.80 7.20 1.25
N SER A 525 6.44 6.07 0.91
CA SER A 525 7.91 5.93 0.86
C SER A 525 8.47 6.49 -0.44
N SER A 526 9.62 7.17 -0.41
CA SER A 526 10.17 7.76 -1.65
C SER A 526 10.57 6.70 -2.69
N ASN A 527 11.05 5.54 -2.24
CA ASN A 527 11.17 4.34 -3.04
C ASN A 527 10.29 3.24 -2.42
N TYR A 528 9.63 2.45 -3.24
CA TYR A 528 8.61 1.50 -2.81
C TYR A 528 9.13 0.07 -2.87
N GLN A 529 9.17 -0.59 -1.72
CA GLN A 529 9.42 -2.02 -1.62
C GLN A 529 8.06 -2.68 -1.33
N ALA A 530 7.48 -3.34 -2.33
CA ALA A 530 6.05 -3.59 -2.36
C ALA A 530 5.72 -5.08 -2.52
N SER A 531 4.68 -5.57 -1.85
CA SER A 531 4.20 -6.96 -1.92
C SER A 531 3.34 -7.15 -3.18
N LEU A 532 4.02 -6.99 -4.31
CA LEU A 532 3.52 -6.90 -5.67
C LEU A 532 4.35 -7.82 -6.57
N ASN A 533 3.70 -8.40 -7.58
CA ASN A 533 4.39 -9.14 -8.64
C ASN A 533 4.85 -8.18 -9.75
N HIS A 534 5.63 -8.69 -10.70
CA HIS A 534 6.23 -7.90 -11.77
C HIS A 534 5.19 -7.09 -12.55
N LEU A 535 4.07 -7.74 -12.89
CA LEU A 535 3.00 -7.13 -13.69
C LEU A 535 2.21 -6.09 -12.88
N ASP A 536 1.99 -6.32 -11.58
CA ASP A 536 1.41 -5.32 -10.67
C ASP A 536 2.24 -4.02 -10.63
N THR A 537 3.58 -4.10 -10.67
CA THR A 537 4.44 -2.90 -10.65
C THR A 537 4.29 -2.02 -11.90
N SER A 538 3.74 -2.56 -12.99
CA SER A 538 3.34 -1.81 -14.18
C SER A 538 1.95 -1.16 -14.09
N PHE A 539 1.38 -1.08 -12.88
CA PHE A 539 0.08 -0.45 -12.57
C PHE A 539 -1.17 -1.14 -13.15
N ARG A 540 -1.02 -2.13 -14.04
CA ARG A 540 -2.13 -2.73 -14.79
C ARG A 540 -3.26 -3.31 -13.92
N ASN A 541 -2.90 -3.83 -12.75
CA ASN A 541 -3.80 -4.47 -11.78
C ASN A 541 -4.32 -3.52 -10.69
N GLY A 542 -3.99 -2.22 -10.76
CA GLY A 542 -4.52 -1.21 -9.84
C GLY A 542 -3.87 -1.21 -8.46
N ASP A 543 -4.67 -0.92 -7.43
CA ASP A 543 -4.28 -0.91 -6.02
C ASP A 543 -5.00 -2.05 -5.25
N GLY A 544 -4.26 -2.78 -4.42
CA GLY A 544 -4.78 -3.82 -3.53
C GLY A 544 -5.70 -3.28 -2.43
N TRP A 545 -6.65 -4.11 -1.98
CA TRP A 545 -7.71 -3.67 -1.07
C TRP A 545 -7.19 -3.33 0.32
N TRP A 546 -6.27 -4.12 0.86
CA TRP A 546 -5.53 -3.86 2.10
C TRP A 546 -4.03 -3.77 1.83
N GLY A 547 -3.28 -3.24 2.80
CA GLY A 547 -1.82 -3.23 2.84
C GLY A 547 -1.21 -1.98 2.20
N ASN A 548 -0.49 -1.17 2.99
CA ASN A 548 0.25 0.00 2.47
C ASN A 548 1.33 -0.38 1.44
N ASP A 549 1.73 -1.65 1.41
CA ASP A 549 2.70 -2.30 0.53
C ASP A 549 2.10 -2.84 -0.77
N ARG A 550 0.79 -2.63 -1.02
CA ARG A 550 0.04 -3.20 -2.15
C ARG A 550 -0.65 -2.15 -3.03
N LYS A 551 -0.20 -0.89 -3.01
CA LYS A 551 -0.86 0.29 -3.63
C LYS A 551 0.03 1.02 -4.66
N PRO A 552 0.43 0.39 -5.79
CA PRO A 552 1.37 0.99 -6.74
C PRO A 552 0.84 2.23 -7.46
N VAL A 553 -0.46 2.26 -7.81
CA VAL A 553 -1.07 3.44 -8.46
C VAL A 553 -1.10 4.60 -7.47
N LYS A 554 -1.50 4.34 -6.22
CA LYS A 554 -1.47 5.36 -5.17
C LYS A 554 -0.06 5.89 -4.91
N TRP A 555 0.93 5.01 -4.85
CA TRP A 555 2.33 5.44 -4.72
C TRP A 555 2.72 6.39 -5.86
N PHE A 556 2.38 6.07 -7.12
CA PHE A 556 2.71 6.92 -8.26
C PHE A 556 2.06 8.31 -8.18
N GLU A 557 0.81 8.41 -7.73
CA GLU A 557 0.14 9.69 -7.50
C GLU A 557 0.77 10.53 -6.38
N CYS A 558 1.25 9.88 -5.31
CA CYS A 558 1.76 10.54 -4.11
C CYS A 558 3.27 10.82 -4.13
N ALA A 559 4.03 10.17 -5.00
CA ALA A 559 5.50 10.18 -4.96
C ALA A 559 6.18 11.28 -5.80
N LEU A 560 5.45 11.99 -6.67
CA LEU A 560 5.98 12.89 -7.71
C LEU A 560 5.72 14.38 -7.48
#